data_AF-A0A7X3FFM8-F1
#
_entry.id   AF-A0A7X3FFM8-F1
#
_cell.length_a   1.000
_cell.length_b   1.000
_cell.length_c   1.000
_cell.angle_alpha   90.00
_cell.angle_beta   90.00
_cell.angle_gamma   90.00
#
_symmetry.space_group_name_H-M   'P 1'
#
loop_
_entity.id
_entity.type
_entity.pdbx_description
1 polymer ?
#
loop_
_entity_poly.entity_id
_entity_poly.type
_entity_poly.pdbx_seq_one_letter_code
_entity_poly.pdbx_strand_id
1 'polypeptide(L)' 'MPSLDRFETGPRDPQADEPAQIAECAYDRCRNPIYEGEKNWDFDQEWFCSPSCIARHMGAHKRYAQ' A
#
# COMPACT_ATOMS: atom_id res chain seq x y z
N MET A 1 20.47 -27.67 35.75
CA MET A 1 20.01 -26.35 35.27
C MET A 1 18.60 -26.53 34.75
N PRO A 2 17.61 -25.70 35.12
CA PRO A 2 16.26 -25.81 34.56
C PRO A 2 16.32 -25.61 33.04
N SER A 3 15.54 -26.36 32.27
CA SER A 3 15.56 -26.24 30.80
C SER A 3 14.99 -24.88 30.38
N LEU A 4 15.61 -24.30 29.36
CA LEU A 4 15.27 -22.97 28.83
C LEU A 4 14.24 -23.07 27.69
N ASP A 5 13.64 -24.24 27.49
CA ASP A 5 12.73 -24.57 26.38
C ASP A 5 11.55 -23.57 26.27
N ARG A 6 11.14 -22.96 27.39
CA ARG A 6 10.09 -21.92 27.41
C ARG A 6 10.45 -20.62 26.66
N PHE A 7 11.71 -20.43 26.28
CA PHE A 7 12.19 -19.28 25.52
C PHE A 7 12.58 -19.62 24.08
N GLU A 8 12.47 -20.90 23.66
CA GLU A 8 12.82 -21.33 22.29
C GLU A 8 11.89 -20.72 21.24
N THR A 9 10.64 -20.44 21.61
CA THR A 9 9.69 -19.69 20.79
C THR A 9 9.31 -18.42 21.51
N GLY A 10 10.06 -17.35 21.27
CA GLY A 10 9.66 -15.99 21.64
C GLY A 10 8.30 -15.62 21.01
N PRO A 11 7.63 -14.56 21.49
CA PRO A 11 6.42 -14.05 20.84
C PRO A 11 6.70 -13.78 19.36
N ARG A 12 5.72 -14.10 18.49
CA ARG A 12 5.81 -13.79 17.05
C ARG A 12 6.12 -12.31 16.90
N ASP A 13 7.23 -12.01 16.24
CA ASP A 13 7.61 -10.64 15.91
C ASP A 13 6.57 -10.08 14.91
N PRO A 14 5.73 -9.10 15.29
CA PRO A 14 4.76 -8.52 14.38
C PRO A 14 5.42 -7.77 13.22
N GLN A 15 6.71 -7.43 13.35
CA GLN A 15 7.51 -6.77 12.31
C GLN A 15 8.09 -7.77 11.29
N ALA A 16 7.98 -9.07 11.54
CA ALA A 16 8.44 -10.12 10.63
C ALA A 16 7.41 -10.45 9.51
N ASP A 17 6.19 -9.94 9.61
CA ASP A 17 5.16 -10.14 8.59
C ASP A 17 5.35 -9.12 7.44
N GLU A 18 5.38 -9.60 6.20
CA GLU A 18 5.36 -8.72 5.04
C GLU A 18 4.03 -7.93 5.01
N PRO A 19 4.04 -6.62 4.67
CA PRO A 19 2.81 -5.86 4.55
C PRO A 19 1.82 -6.53 3.61
N ALA A 20 0.57 -6.70 4.04
CA ALA A 20 -0.45 -7.30 3.20
C ALA A 20 -0.82 -6.31 2.06
N GLN A 21 -0.82 -6.78 0.82
CA GLN A 21 -1.39 -6.01 -0.28
C GLN A 21 -2.92 -6.00 -0.14
N ILE A 22 -3.52 -4.81 -0.13
CA ILE A 22 -4.97 -4.63 0.02
C ILE A 22 -5.67 -4.20 -1.27
N ALA A 23 -4.94 -3.61 -2.21
CA ALA A 23 -5.48 -3.13 -3.49
C ALA A 23 -4.39 -2.97 -4.56
N GLU A 24 -4.81 -2.61 -5.77
CA GLU A 24 -3.97 -2.01 -6.80
C GLU A 24 -4.48 -0.60 -7.11
N CYS A 25 -3.61 0.29 -7.58
CA CYS A 25 -4.02 1.61 -8.01
C CYS A 25 -5.04 1.53 -9.16
N ALA A 26 -6.21 2.14 -8.97
CA ALA A 26 -7.34 2.14 -9.92
C ALA A 26 -7.10 2.90 -11.23
N TYR A 27 -5.96 3.59 -11.38
CA TYR A 27 -5.56 4.10 -12.69
C TYR A 27 -4.96 2.96 -13.52
N ASP A 28 -5.68 2.50 -14.54
CA ASP A 28 -5.35 1.32 -15.38
C ASP A 28 -3.92 1.25 -15.90
N ARG A 29 -3.27 2.40 -16.15
CA ARG A 29 -1.87 2.44 -16.64
C ARG A 29 -0.83 2.36 -15.53
N CYS A 30 -1.22 2.54 -14.27
CA CYS A 30 -0.31 2.44 -13.11
C CYS A 30 -0.34 1.04 -12.50
N ARG A 31 -1.48 0.60 -11.94
CA ARG A 31 -1.63 -0.70 -11.25
C ARG A 31 -0.54 -1.01 -10.21
N ASN A 32 0.01 0.01 -9.56
CA ASN A 32 0.94 -0.23 -8.45
C ASN A 32 0.19 -0.91 -7.29
N PRO A 33 0.80 -1.90 -6.62
CA PRO A 33 0.21 -2.49 -5.43
C PRO A 33 0.12 -1.45 -4.31
N ILE A 34 -0.94 -1.55 -3.51
CA ILE A 34 -1.19 -0.71 -2.34
C ILE A 34 -1.22 -1.62 -1.12
N TYR A 35 -0.37 -1.32 -0.15
CA TYR A 35 -0.17 -2.15 1.03
C TYR A 35 -0.87 -1.58 2.26
N GLU A 36 -1.25 -2.46 3.18
CA GLU A 36 -1.81 -2.08 4.47
C GLU A 36 -0.84 -1.17 5.25
N GLY A 37 -1.36 -0.09 5.84
CA GLY A 37 -0.59 0.88 6.60
C GLY A 37 0.17 1.92 5.76
N GLU A 38 0.19 1.78 4.43
CA GLU A 38 0.77 2.79 3.55
C GLU A 38 -0.16 4.02 3.39
N LYS A 39 0.42 5.22 3.38
CA LYS A 39 -0.33 6.45 3.08
C LYS A 39 -0.73 6.48 1.60
N ASN A 40 -2.03 6.35 1.33
CA ASN A 40 -2.60 6.34 -0.01
C ASN A 40 -3.84 7.25 -0.11
N TRP A 41 -4.43 7.30 -1.30
CA TRP A 41 -5.58 8.16 -1.61
C TRP A 41 -6.82 7.31 -1.89
N ASP A 42 -7.90 7.59 -1.17
CA ASP A 42 -9.26 7.12 -1.50
C ASP A 42 -9.96 8.22 -2.32
N PHE A 43 -10.53 7.84 -3.46
CA PHE A 43 -11.36 8.71 -4.28
C PHE A 43 -12.44 7.88 -4.96
N ASP A 44 -13.71 8.24 -4.75
CA ASP A 44 -14.87 7.52 -5.29
C ASP A 44 -14.88 6.01 -4.99
N GLN A 45 -14.50 5.64 -3.75
CA GLN A 45 -14.40 4.25 -3.29
C GLN A 45 -13.32 3.42 -3.99
N GLU A 46 -12.39 4.07 -4.69
CA GLU A 46 -11.24 3.45 -5.34
C GLU A 46 -9.92 3.93 -4.72
N TRP A 47 -8.91 3.04 -4.74
CA TRP A 47 -7.59 3.32 -4.19
C TRP A 47 -6.60 3.83 -5.25
N PHE A 48 -5.85 4.88 -4.91
CA PHE A 48 -4.84 5.49 -5.77
C PHE A 48 -3.51 5.70 -5.05
N CYS A 49 -2.41 5.36 -5.73
CA CYS A 49 -1.06 5.53 -5.21
C CYS A 49 -0.56 6.99 -5.20
N SER A 50 -1.25 7.91 -5.91
CA SER A 50 -0.86 9.32 -5.96
C SER A 50 -1.98 10.23 -6.48
N PRO A 51 -1.95 11.54 -6.17
CA PRO A 51 -2.89 12.52 -6.73
C PRO A 51 -2.80 12.63 -8.25
N SER A 52 -1.60 12.38 -8.81
CA SER A 52 -1.42 12.37 -10.26
C SER A 52 -2.16 11.21 -10.93
N CYS A 53 -2.31 10.08 -10.25
CA CYS A 53 -3.10 8.96 -10.75
C CYS A 53 -4.60 9.26 -10.69
N ILE A 54 -5.08 9.90 -9.60
CA ILE A 54 -6.45 10.41 -9.52
C ILE A 54 -6.74 11.37 -10.69
N ALA A 55 -5.90 12.39 -10.87
CA ALA A 55 -6.09 13.37 -11.93
C ALA A 55 -6.15 12.71 -13.33
N ARG A 56 -5.26 11.75 -13.61
CA ARG A 56 -5.24 11.03 -14.89
C ARG A 56 -6.44 10.10 -15.06
N HIS A 57 -6.87 9.44 -13.99
CA HIS A 57 -8.09 8.62 -13.98
C HIS A 57 -9.32 9.49 -14.31
N MET A 58 -9.37 10.72 -13.79
CA MET A 58 -10.39 11.73 -14.13
C MET A 58 -10.22 12.36 -15.54
N GLY A 59 -9.26 11.90 -16.35
CA GLY A 59 -9.02 12.41 -17.71
C GLY A 59 -8.13 13.65 -17.81
N ALA A 60 -7.42 14.04 -16.76
CA ALA A 60 -6.50 15.16 -16.84
C ALA A 60 -5.23 14.80 -17.64
N HIS A 61 -4.77 15.76 -18.44
CA HIS A 61 -3.52 15.66 -19.21
C HIS A 61 -2.60 16.83 -18.89
N LYS A 62 -1.31 16.56 -18.76
CA LYS A 62 -0.30 17.62 -18.61
C LYS A 62 -0.25 18.44 -19.90
N ARG A 63 -0.29 19.77 -19.76
CA ARG A 63 -0.07 20.75 -20.84
C ARG A 63 0.85 21.85 -20.32
N TYR A 64 1.62 22.46 -21.21
CA TYR A 64 2.31 23.71 -20.89
C TYR A 64 1.28 24.85 -20.85
N ALA A 65 1.35 25.69 -19.82
CA ALA A 65 0.54 26.90 -19.75
C ALA A 65 1.01 27.88 -20.83
N GLN A 66 0.05 28.54 -21.49
CA GLN A 66 0.28 29.60 -22.47
C GLN A 66 -0.37 30.89 -21.97
#